data_AF-A0A920DHE4-F1
#
_entry.id   AF-A0A920DHE4-F1
#
_cell.length_a   1.000
_cell.length_b   1.000
_cell.length_c   1.000
_cell.angle_alpha   90.00
_cell.angle_beta   90.00
_cell.angle_gamma   90.00
#
_symmetry.space_group_name_H-M   'P 1'
#
loop_
_entity.id
_entity.type
_entity.pdbx_description
1 polymer ?
#
loop_
_entity_poly.entity_id
_entity_poly.type
_entity_poly.pdbx_seq_one_letter_code
_entity_poly.pdbx_strand_id
1 'polypeptide(L)'
;METEKPALANTAGDGIKYGSRGMVGGEDSKPHAYSLLKLDGNERKLKTKEISVDVDPGDKFIIRSAGGGGWGNPANRSSEARALDYKNEITSEDRA
;
A
#
# COMPACT_ATOMS: atom_id res chain seq x y z
N MET A 1 -3.09 -13.15 -8.36
CA MET A 1 -2.67 -14.57 -8.37
C MET A 1 -3.81 -15.33 -8.99
N GLU A 2 -3.54 -16.21 -9.94
CA GLU A 2 -4.55 -17.07 -10.53
C GLU A 2 -4.23 -18.50 -10.12
N THR A 3 -5.22 -19.19 -9.56
CA THR A 3 -5.14 -20.60 -9.16
C THR A 3 -6.30 -21.36 -9.77
N GLU A 4 -6.07 -22.59 -10.23
CA GLU A 4 -7.12 -23.46 -10.78
C GLU A 4 -7.79 -24.33 -9.71
N LYS A 5 -7.16 -24.43 -8.52
CA LYS A 5 -7.62 -25.23 -7.38
C LYS A 5 -7.43 -24.43 -6.09
N PRO A 6 -8.16 -24.78 -5.01
CA PRO A 6 -7.93 -24.18 -3.70
C PRO A 6 -6.47 -24.32 -3.27
N ALA A 7 -5.96 -23.29 -2.61
CA ALA A 7 -4.58 -23.20 -2.17
C ALA A 7 -4.48 -22.56 -0.79
N LEU A 8 -3.32 -22.74 -0.15
CA LEU A 8 -2.96 -22.06 1.08
C LEU A 8 -1.89 -21.02 0.79
N ALA A 9 -2.09 -19.81 1.28
CA ALA A 9 -1.15 -18.71 1.16
C ALA A 9 -0.64 -18.28 2.53
N ASN A 10 0.59 -17.76 2.55
CA ASN A 10 1.18 -17.14 3.73
C ASN A 10 1.49 -15.68 3.40
N THR A 11 1.22 -14.79 4.35
CA THR A 11 1.66 -13.39 4.25
C THR A 11 3.03 -13.25 4.90
N ALA A 12 3.96 -12.61 4.20
CA ALA A 12 5.25 -12.21 4.77
C ALA A 12 5.50 -10.74 4.41
N GLY A 13 5.23 -9.86 5.37
CA GLY A 13 5.48 -8.41 5.24
C GLY A 13 5.59 -7.76 6.61
N ASP A 14 5.94 -6.48 6.67
CA ASP A 14 5.91 -5.67 7.88
C ASP A 14 5.39 -4.27 7.54
N GLY A 15 5.25 -3.39 8.54
CA GLY A 15 4.88 -2.00 8.26
C GLY A 15 3.39 -1.78 7.99
N ILE A 16 2.49 -2.67 8.47
CA ILE A 16 1.03 -2.42 8.45
C ILE A 16 0.57 -1.46 9.55
N LYS A 17 1.39 -1.26 10.59
CA LYS A 17 1.07 -0.41 11.74
C LYS A 17 1.70 0.97 11.63
N TYR A 18 2.96 1.02 11.19
CA TYR A 18 3.74 2.25 11.08
C TYR A 18 4.28 2.35 9.66
N GLY A 19 4.14 3.52 9.04
CA GLY A 19 4.76 3.83 7.76
C GLY A 19 6.24 4.16 7.92
N SER A 20 6.90 4.33 6.77
CA SER A 20 8.30 4.78 6.73
C SER A 20 8.41 6.20 7.28
N ARG A 21 9.40 6.43 8.15
CA ARG A 21 9.55 7.69 8.87
C ARG A 21 10.00 8.81 7.93
N GLY A 22 9.35 9.97 8.03
CA GLY A 22 9.83 11.20 7.44
C GLY A 22 11.06 11.76 8.17
N MET A 23 11.87 12.54 7.46
CA MET A 23 13.10 13.11 7.99
C MET A 23 13.18 14.62 7.77
N VAL A 24 13.81 15.33 8.71
CA VAL A 24 14.09 16.77 8.62
C VAL A 24 12.83 17.61 8.32
N GLY A 25 11.71 17.26 8.97
CA GLY A 25 10.41 17.93 8.76
C GLY A 25 9.54 17.31 7.66
N GLY A 26 9.97 16.22 7.04
CA GLY A 26 9.14 15.41 6.16
C GLY A 26 8.10 14.57 6.92
N GLU A 27 7.01 14.26 6.24
CA GLU A 27 5.91 13.45 6.79
C GLU A 27 6.18 11.95 6.66
N ASP A 28 5.63 11.17 7.60
CA ASP A 28 5.66 9.71 7.51
C ASP A 28 4.80 9.20 6.35
N SER A 29 5.19 8.09 5.74
CA SER A 29 4.37 7.44 4.73
C SER A 29 3.14 6.75 5.30
N LYS A 30 2.18 6.41 4.45
CA LYS A 30 1.08 5.51 4.84
C LYS A 30 1.63 4.09 5.07
N PRO A 31 1.14 3.36 6.09
CA PRO A 31 1.47 1.95 6.27
C PRO A 31 1.02 1.06 5.09
N HIS A 32 1.57 -0.15 5.01
CA HIS A 32 1.06 -1.18 4.12
C HIS A 32 -0.37 -1.58 4.51
N ALA A 33 -1.17 -2.01 3.54
CA ALA A 33 -2.47 -2.62 3.79
C ALA A 33 -2.70 -3.80 2.86
N TYR A 34 -3.03 -4.95 3.44
CA TYR A 34 -3.24 -6.20 2.72
C TYR A 34 -4.64 -6.73 3.03
N SER A 35 -5.38 -7.09 2.00
CA SER A 35 -6.67 -7.76 2.14
C SER A 35 -6.87 -8.85 1.11
N LEU A 36 -7.72 -9.81 1.46
CA LEU A 36 -8.23 -10.85 0.58
C LEU A 36 -9.70 -10.53 0.31
N LEU A 37 -10.03 -10.30 -0.95
CA LEU A 37 -11.39 -10.16 -1.46
C LEU A 37 -11.84 -11.49 -2.02
N LYS A 38 -12.84 -12.09 -1.39
CA LYS A 38 -13.48 -13.34 -1.84
C LYS A 38 -14.40 -13.07 -3.03
N LEU A 39 -14.67 -14.11 -3.83
CA LEU A 39 -15.58 -14.01 -4.99
C LEU A 39 -17.00 -13.51 -4.65
N ASP A 40 -17.48 -13.79 -3.44
CA ASP A 40 -18.79 -13.33 -2.95
C ASP A 40 -18.80 -11.84 -2.53
N GLY A 41 -17.65 -11.15 -2.65
CA GLY A 41 -17.48 -9.74 -2.30
C GLY A 41 -17.01 -9.51 -0.86
N ASN A 42 -16.86 -10.55 -0.03
CA ASN A 42 -16.36 -10.39 1.34
C ASN A 42 -14.86 -10.03 1.34
N GLU A 43 -14.51 -8.91 1.96
CA GLU A 43 -13.13 -8.47 2.12
C GLU A 43 -12.63 -8.70 3.56
N ARG A 44 -11.52 -9.43 3.69
CA ARG A 44 -10.84 -9.67 4.97
C ARG A 44 -9.47 -8.99 4.96
N LYS A 45 -9.19 -8.18 5.98
CA LYS A 45 -7.82 -7.69 6.24
C LYS A 45 -6.91 -8.82 6.72
N LEU A 46 -5.73 -8.91 6.14
CA LEU A 46 -4.73 -9.93 6.47
C LEU A 46 -3.70 -9.39 7.47
N LYS A 47 -3.15 -10.27 8.30
CA LYS A 47 -1.99 -9.94 9.15
C LYS A 47 -0.70 -9.99 8.35
N THR A 48 0.40 -9.54 8.94
CA THR A 48 1.74 -9.50 8.32
C THR A 48 2.48 -10.83 8.30
N LYS A 49 2.14 -11.74 9.22
CA LYS A 49 2.77 -13.05 9.43
C LYS A 49 1.70 -14.12 9.65
N GLU A 50 0.67 -14.10 8.83
CA GLU A 50 -0.39 -15.10 8.80
C GLU A 50 0.03 -16.30 7.96
N ILE A 51 -0.24 -17.51 8.47
CA ILE A 51 0.02 -18.75 7.76
C ILE A 51 -1.30 -19.44 7.42
N SER A 52 -1.28 -20.25 6.36
CA SER A 52 -2.41 -21.10 5.95
C SER A 52 -3.70 -20.31 5.72
N VAL A 53 -3.61 -19.18 5.03
CA VAL A 53 -4.79 -18.44 4.55
C VAL A 53 -5.41 -19.21 3.40
N ASP A 54 -6.67 -19.60 3.53
CA ASP A 54 -7.44 -20.26 2.46
C ASP A 54 -7.70 -19.31 1.29
N VAL A 55 -7.34 -19.76 0.09
CA VAL A 55 -7.52 -19.02 -1.16
C VAL A 55 -8.21 -19.92 -2.16
N ASP A 56 -9.38 -19.49 -2.62
CA ASP A 56 -10.13 -20.19 -3.66
C ASP A 56 -9.80 -19.60 -5.04
N PRO A 57 -9.96 -20.39 -6.12
CA PRO A 57 -9.89 -19.87 -7.48
C PRO A 57 -10.75 -18.63 -7.67
N GLY A 58 -10.15 -17.54 -8.16
CA GLY A 58 -10.85 -16.27 -8.43
C GLY A 58 -10.83 -15.24 -7.29
N ASP A 59 -10.39 -15.63 -6.09
CA ASP A 59 -10.14 -14.66 -5.01
C ASP A 59 -9.04 -13.64 -5.41
N LYS A 60 -9.11 -12.44 -4.83
CA LYS A 60 -8.18 -11.35 -5.14
C LYS A 60 -7.47 -10.86 -3.90
N PHE A 61 -6.14 -10.85 -3.95
CA PHE A 61 -5.35 -10.10 -2.98
C PHE A 61 -5.29 -8.63 -3.39
N ILE A 62 -5.72 -7.74 -2.50
CA ILE A 62 -5.58 -6.30 -2.65
C ILE A 62 -4.40 -5.86 -1.78
N ILE A 63 -3.29 -5.56 -2.44
CA ILE A 63 -2.02 -5.23 -1.80
C ILE A 63 -1.72 -3.75 -2.05
N ARG A 64 -1.86 -2.93 -1.02
CA ARG A 64 -1.46 -1.52 -1.04
C ARG A 64 -0.11 -1.40 -0.35
N SER A 65 0.94 -1.24 -1.15
CA SER A 65 2.30 -1.09 -0.64
C SER A 65 2.53 0.31 -0.08
N ALA A 66 3.21 0.39 1.06
CA ALA A 66 3.70 1.66 1.60
C ALA A 66 4.75 2.28 0.66
N GLY A 67 4.76 3.61 0.63
CA GLY A 67 5.85 4.39 0.04
C GLY A 67 6.94 4.73 1.08
N GLY A 68 7.96 5.46 0.65
CA GLY A 68 8.96 6.03 1.55
C GLY A 68 8.44 7.25 2.32
N GLY A 69 9.09 7.57 3.45
CA GLY A 69 8.82 8.80 4.19
C GLY A 69 9.36 10.04 3.46
N GLY A 70 8.76 11.19 3.71
CA GLY A 70 9.16 12.45 3.09
C GLY A 70 10.48 12.99 3.64
N TRP A 71 11.09 13.90 2.88
CA TRP A 71 12.29 14.63 3.28
C TRP A 71 12.06 16.13 3.21
N GLY A 72 12.35 16.84 4.30
CA GLY A 72 12.17 18.30 4.36
C GLY A 72 10.71 18.73 4.56
N ASN A 73 10.51 20.01 4.90
CA ASN A 73 9.17 20.58 4.99
C ASN A 73 8.48 20.57 3.60
N PRO A 74 7.31 19.91 3.43
CA PRO A 74 6.58 19.88 2.16
C PRO A 74 6.24 21.27 1.58
N ALA A 75 6.11 22.29 2.43
CA ALA A 75 5.86 23.67 2.02
C ALA A 75 7.03 24.26 1.19
N ASN A 76 8.24 23.71 1.33
CA ASN A 76 9.43 24.14 0.58
C ASN A 76 9.55 23.45 -0.79
N ARG A 77 8.66 22.50 -1.13
CA ARG A 77 8.67 21.84 -2.44
C ARG A 77 8.29 22.85 -3.51
N SER A 78 9.09 22.97 -4.56
CA SER A 78 8.84 23.96 -5.62
C SER A 78 7.57 23.64 -6.41
N SER A 79 6.97 24.67 -6.99
CA SER A 79 5.74 24.54 -7.78
C SER A 79 5.95 23.67 -9.04
N GLU A 80 7.14 23.74 -9.65
CA GLU A 80 7.50 22.97 -10.84
C GLU A 80 7.63 21.48 -10.52
N ALA A 81 8.20 21.14 -9.35
CA ALA A 81 8.31 19.77 -8.90
C ALA A 81 6.93 19.16 -8.61
N ARG A 82 6.02 19.95 -8.01
CA ARG A 82 4.63 19.52 -7.76
C ARG A 82 3.86 19.30 -9.06
N ALA A 83 3.99 20.22 -10.01
CA ALA A 83 3.37 20.07 -11.32
C ALA A 83 3.89 18.83 -12.07
N LEU A 84 5.17 18.50 -11.90
CA LEU A 84 5.75 17.29 -12.47
C LEU A 84 5.22 16.01 -11.79
N ASP A 85 5.06 16.01 -10.46
CA ASP A 85 4.46 14.89 -9.73
C ASP A 85 3.03 14.61 -10.23
N TYR A 86 2.23 15.67 -10.40
CA TYR A 86 0.86 15.57 -10.92
C TYR A 86 0.85 15.07 -12.38
N LYS A 87 1.68 15.67 -13.24
CA LYS A 87 1.79 15.26 -14.66
C LYS A 87 2.21 13.80 -14.81
N ASN A 88 3.02 13.30 -13.89
CA ASN A 88 3.51 11.93 -13.88
C ASN A 88 2.63 10.98 -13.05
N GLU A 89 1.46 11.42 -12.59
CA GLU A 89 0.49 10.62 -11.83
C GLU A 89 1.06 10.04 -10.52
N ILE A 90 2.09 10.68 -9.97
CA ILE A 90 2.64 10.36 -8.64
C ILE A 90 1.69 10.84 -7.55
N THR A 91 0.97 11.95 -7.80
CA THR A 91 -0.12 12.43 -6.97
C THR A 91 -1.40 12.58 -7.79
N SER A 92 -2.54 12.26 -7.17
CA SER A 92 -3.87 12.40 -7.79
C SER A 92 -4.46 13.80 -7.66
N GLU A 93 -3.84 14.65 -6.85
CA GLU A 93 -4.25 16.02 -6.56
C GLU A 93 -3.05 16.93 -6.81
N ASP A 94 -3.31 18.12 -7.36
CA ASP A 94 -2.35 19.21 -7.30
C ASP A 94 -2.40 19.80 -5.88
N ARG A 95 -1.40 19.46 -5.07
CA ARG A 95 -1.25 19.96 -3.71
C ARG A 95 -0.39 21.22 -3.74
N ALA A 96 -0.99 22.32 -4.20
CA ALA A 96 -0.40 23.66 -4.16
C ALA A 96 -0.24 24.17 -2.72
#